data_AF-A0A6B3F7C8-F1
#
_entry.id   AF-A0A6B3F7C8-F1
#
_cell.length_a   1.000
_cell.length_b   1.000
_cell.length_c   1.000
_cell.angle_alpha   90.00
_cell.angle_beta   90.00
_cell.angle_gamma   90.00
#
_symmetry.space_group_name_H-M   'P 1'
#
loop_
_entity.id
_entity.type
_entity.pdbx_description
1 polymer ?
#
loop_
_entity_poly.entity_id
_entity_poly.type
_entity_poly.pdbx_seq_one_letter_code
_entity_poly.pdbx_strand_id
1 'polypeptide(L)'
;GLGGDPTPGDADRIDEVISSQENLVSLADTIDDGLTSVLNTTDGVFVGETADALRKKIDGDLRKYVSSFRQAHKDVQGALRTYVDVMRTQQKRADDALSAAAALDEDDDAGREEQKGIAEDAKSQLEAAA
;
A
#
# COMPACT_ATOMS: atom_id res chain seq x y z
N GLY A 1 -16.03 14.12 25.55
CA GLY A 1 -15.84 14.90 24.30
C GLY A 1 -14.87 14.13 23.43
N LEU A 2 -15.21 13.74 22.20
CA LEU A 2 -15.46 14.62 21.04
C LEU A 2 -14.31 15.60 20.74
N GLY A 3 -13.12 15.42 21.32
CA GLY A 3 -11.98 16.33 21.18
C GLY A 3 -11.22 16.22 19.84
N GLY A 4 -11.59 15.28 18.97
CA GLY A 4 -11.01 15.01 17.66
C GLY A 4 -11.44 13.64 17.13
N ASP A 5 -11.30 13.40 15.83
CA ASP A 5 -11.50 12.09 15.21
C ASP A 5 -10.49 11.09 15.82
N PRO A 6 -10.95 10.03 16.52
CA PRO A 6 -10.07 9.06 17.16
C PRO A 6 -9.36 8.15 16.15
N THR A 7 -9.82 8.11 14.90
CA THR A 7 -9.28 7.27 13.82
C THR A 7 -8.92 8.11 12.58
N PRO A 8 -8.03 9.11 12.74
CA PRO A 8 -7.72 10.03 11.66
C PRO A 8 -6.99 9.32 10.52
N GLY A 9 -7.35 9.65 9.28
CA GLY A 9 -6.73 9.08 8.09
C GLY A 9 -7.61 9.21 6.86
N ASP A 10 -6.99 9.21 5.69
CA ASP A 10 -7.69 9.27 4.40
C ASP A 10 -7.38 7.98 3.62
N ALA A 11 -8.29 7.01 3.74
CA ALA A 11 -8.16 5.72 3.09
C ALA A 11 -8.13 5.85 1.56
N ASP A 12 -8.85 6.82 1.00
CA ASP A 12 -8.89 7.04 -0.45
C ASP A 12 -7.56 7.58 -0.96
N ARG A 13 -6.87 8.43 -0.17
CA ARG A 13 -5.49 8.85 -0.49
C ARG A 13 -4.51 7.70 -0.44
N ILE A 14 -4.67 6.76 0.47
CA ILE A 14 -3.81 5.56 0.51
C ILE A 14 -4.08 4.68 -0.72
N ASP A 15 -5.33 4.55 -1.15
CA ASP A 15 -5.68 3.85 -2.39
C ASP A 15 -5.09 4.53 -3.63
N GLU A 16 -5.06 5.87 -3.68
CA GLU A 16 -4.36 6.62 -4.73
C GLU A 16 -2.86 6.28 -4.75
N VAL A 17 -2.22 6.20 -3.59
CA VAL A 17 -0.81 5.80 -3.48
C VAL A 17 -0.62 4.35 -3.93
N ILE A 18 -1.45 3.41 -3.48
CA ILE A 18 -1.44 2.00 -3.91
C ILE A 18 -1.55 1.89 -5.44
N SER A 19 -2.41 2.70 -6.05
CA SER A 19 -2.60 2.76 -7.50
C SER A 19 -1.36 3.34 -8.21
N SER A 20 -0.73 4.36 -7.62
CA SER A 20 0.53 4.91 -8.17
C SER A 20 1.68 3.89 -8.14
N GLN A 21 1.74 3.04 -7.10
CA GLN A 21 2.73 1.96 -7.01
C GLN A 21 2.49 0.89 -8.09
N GLU A 22 1.24 0.62 -8.45
CA GLU A 22 0.89 -0.32 -9.54
C GLU A 22 1.41 0.14 -10.89
N ASN A 23 1.39 1.45 -11.15
CA ASN A 23 2.00 2.02 -12.36
C ASN A 23 3.51 1.79 -12.40
N LEU A 24 4.20 1.86 -11.26
CA LEU A 24 5.64 1.60 -11.16
C LEU A 24 5.96 0.11 -11.36
N VAL A 25 5.14 -0.78 -10.83
CA VAL A 25 5.24 -2.23 -11.07
C VAL A 25 5.05 -2.54 -12.56
N SER A 26 4.04 -1.94 -13.20
CA SER A 26 3.75 -2.11 -14.63
C SER A 26 4.86 -1.55 -15.52
N LEU A 27 5.46 -0.42 -15.12
CA LEU A 27 6.63 0.15 -15.80
C LEU A 27 7.82 -0.80 -15.70
N ALA A 28 8.06 -1.42 -14.55
CA ALA A 28 9.13 -2.41 -14.39
C ALA A 28 8.93 -3.64 -15.28
N ASP A 29 7.69 -4.15 -15.39
CA ASP A 29 7.34 -5.24 -16.31
C ASP A 29 7.59 -4.81 -17.78
N THR A 30 7.18 -3.60 -18.15
CA THR A 30 7.43 -3.04 -19.50
C THR A 30 8.93 -2.93 -19.82
N ILE A 31 9.74 -2.52 -18.85
CA ILE A 31 11.20 -2.43 -19.02
C ILE A 31 11.79 -3.82 -19.22
N ASP A 32 11.43 -4.81 -18.40
CA ASP A 32 11.97 -6.18 -18.53
C ASP A 32 11.60 -6.83 -19.88
N ASP A 33 10.37 -6.63 -20.35
CA ASP A 33 9.92 -7.06 -21.67
C ASP A 33 10.72 -6.37 -22.80
N GLY A 34 10.96 -5.07 -22.66
CA GLY A 34 11.78 -4.29 -23.58
C GLY A 34 13.23 -4.79 -23.65
N LEU A 35 13.83 -5.08 -22.49
CA LEU A 35 15.18 -5.66 -22.41
C LEU A 35 15.23 -7.04 -23.10
N THR A 36 14.22 -7.87 -22.87
CA THR A 36 14.07 -9.16 -23.54
C THR A 36 13.98 -9.00 -25.06
N SER A 37 13.18 -8.04 -25.53
CA SER A 37 13.01 -7.76 -26.96
C SER A 37 14.32 -7.30 -27.62
N VAL A 38 15.09 -6.43 -26.97
CA VAL A 38 16.40 -5.97 -27.46
C VAL A 38 17.36 -7.16 -27.61
N LEU A 39 17.42 -8.04 -26.61
CA LEU A 39 18.30 -9.22 -26.66
C LEU A 39 17.90 -10.17 -27.79
N ASN A 40 16.61 -10.44 -27.95
CA ASN A 40 16.11 -11.33 -29.00
C ASN A 40 16.31 -10.74 -30.40
N THR A 41 16.10 -9.43 -30.58
CA THR A 41 16.26 -8.76 -31.89
C THR A 41 17.71 -8.68 -32.32
N THR A 42 18.63 -8.59 -31.36
CA THR A 42 20.07 -8.50 -31.62
C THR A 42 20.75 -9.86 -31.71
N ASP A 43 20.02 -10.95 -31.51
CA ASP A 43 20.55 -12.30 -31.57
C ASP A 43 21.00 -12.65 -32.99
N GLY A 44 22.20 -13.21 -33.11
CA GLY A 44 22.85 -13.54 -34.40
C GLY A 44 23.27 -12.36 -35.30
N VAL A 45 22.75 -11.14 -35.11
CA VAL A 45 23.06 -9.96 -35.94
C VAL A 45 24.11 -9.06 -35.28
N PHE A 46 24.03 -8.87 -33.95
CA PHE A 46 24.98 -8.09 -33.18
C PHE A 46 25.93 -9.02 -32.42
N VAL A 47 27.13 -9.21 -32.95
CA VAL A 47 28.11 -10.20 -32.45
C VAL A 47 29.48 -9.56 -32.19
N GLY A 48 30.23 -10.11 -31.23
CA GLY A 48 31.55 -9.62 -30.82
C GLY A 48 31.57 -9.09 -29.37
N GLU A 49 32.75 -8.71 -28.89
CA GLU A 49 32.98 -8.37 -27.47
C GLU A 49 32.07 -7.26 -26.93
N THR A 50 31.76 -6.24 -27.76
CA THR A 50 30.82 -5.17 -27.38
C THR A 50 29.40 -5.70 -27.20
N ALA A 51 28.97 -6.62 -28.06
CA ALA A 51 27.65 -7.23 -27.97
C ALA A 51 27.54 -8.10 -26.71
N ASP A 52 28.56 -8.88 -26.39
CA ASP A 52 28.58 -9.72 -25.20
C ASP A 52 28.63 -8.89 -23.91
N ALA A 53 29.39 -7.78 -23.91
CA ALA A 53 29.39 -6.84 -22.80
C ALA A 53 28.02 -6.20 -22.58
N LEU A 54 27.31 -5.84 -23.66
CA LEU A 54 25.94 -5.32 -23.59
C LEU A 54 24.97 -6.36 -23.02
N ARG A 55 24.98 -7.59 -23.55
CA ARG A 55 24.13 -8.70 -23.05
C ARG A 55 24.35 -8.94 -21.56
N LYS A 56 25.62 -9.01 -21.12
CA LYS A 56 25.98 -9.20 -19.71
C LYS A 56 25.44 -8.07 -18.81
N LYS A 57 25.47 -6.82 -19.29
CA LYS A 57 24.92 -5.69 -18.53
C LYS A 57 23.40 -5.73 -18.43
N ILE A 58 22.73 -6.10 -19.52
CA ILE A 58 21.27 -6.26 -19.54
C ILE A 58 20.83 -7.41 -18.64
N ASP A 59 21.30 -8.64 -18.89
CA ASP A 59 20.88 -9.84 -18.17
C ASP A 59 21.40 -9.92 -16.73
N GLY A 60 22.49 -9.20 -16.44
CA GLY A 60 23.06 -9.11 -15.11
C GLY A 60 22.44 -7.96 -14.32
N ASP A 61 23.15 -6.84 -14.30
CA ASP A 61 22.90 -5.76 -13.34
C ASP A 61 21.54 -5.11 -13.56
N LEU A 62 21.16 -4.88 -14.81
CA LEU A 62 19.96 -4.12 -15.13
C LEU A 62 18.67 -4.90 -14.86
N ARG A 63 18.55 -6.15 -15.34
CA ARG A 63 17.40 -7.02 -15.01
C ARG A 63 17.25 -7.24 -13.50
N LYS A 64 18.36 -7.46 -12.79
CA LYS A 64 18.33 -7.60 -11.32
C LYS A 64 17.82 -6.34 -10.65
N TYR A 65 18.28 -5.17 -11.09
CA TYR A 65 17.79 -3.90 -10.57
C TYR A 65 16.28 -3.72 -10.80
N VAL A 66 15.80 -3.94 -12.03
CA VAL A 66 14.38 -3.82 -12.38
C VAL A 66 13.52 -4.80 -11.57
N SER A 67 13.97 -6.04 -11.41
CA SER A 67 13.29 -7.06 -10.61
C SER A 67 13.20 -6.67 -9.12
N SER A 68 14.31 -6.24 -8.52
CA SER A 68 14.33 -5.78 -7.13
C SER A 68 13.48 -4.53 -6.91
N PHE A 69 13.54 -3.57 -7.84
CA PHE A 69 12.68 -2.38 -7.83
C PHE A 69 11.20 -2.77 -7.85
N ARG A 70 10.82 -3.66 -8.77
CA ARG A 70 9.46 -4.18 -8.87
C ARG A 70 9.00 -4.84 -7.57
N GLN A 71 9.83 -5.70 -6.99
CA GLN A 71 9.50 -6.40 -5.76
C GLN A 71 9.29 -5.43 -4.59
N ALA A 72 10.18 -4.43 -4.43
CA ALA A 72 10.04 -3.43 -3.40
C ALA A 72 8.71 -2.66 -3.51
N HIS A 73 8.30 -2.29 -4.72
CA HIS A 73 7.00 -1.62 -4.93
C HIS A 73 5.80 -2.53 -4.62
N LYS A 74 5.89 -3.83 -4.92
CA LYS A 74 4.86 -4.81 -4.52
C LYS A 74 4.77 -4.97 -3.01
N ASP A 75 5.91 -5.01 -2.32
CA ASP A 75 5.95 -5.15 -0.86
C ASP A 75 5.31 -3.93 -0.18
N VAL A 76 5.66 -2.72 -0.63
CA VAL A 76 5.04 -1.47 -0.19
C VAL A 76 3.53 -1.49 -0.46
N GLN A 77 3.11 -1.92 -1.65
CA GLN A 77 1.70 -2.02 -2.00
C GLN A 77 0.93 -2.98 -1.07
N GLY A 78 1.52 -4.12 -0.72
CA GLY A 78 0.94 -5.08 0.22
C GLY A 78 0.82 -4.52 1.63
N ALA A 79 1.84 -3.82 2.12
CA ALA A 79 1.80 -3.15 3.42
C ALA A 79 0.72 -2.06 3.48
N LEU A 80 0.64 -1.22 2.44
CA LEU A 80 -0.38 -0.17 2.35
C LEU A 80 -1.80 -0.73 2.31
N ARG A 81 -2.04 -1.82 1.55
CA ARG A 81 -3.33 -2.51 1.52
C ARG A 81 -3.73 -3.04 2.90
N THR A 82 -2.78 -3.65 3.60
CA THR A 82 -3.01 -4.16 4.97
C THR A 82 -3.38 -3.02 5.91
N TYR A 83 -2.63 -1.92 5.86
CA TYR A 83 -2.88 -0.76 6.70
C TYR A 83 -4.22 -0.08 6.40
N VAL A 84 -4.57 0.13 5.13
CA VAL A 84 -5.84 0.79 4.76
C VAL A 84 -7.06 -0.05 5.12
N ASP A 85 -6.96 -1.38 5.06
CA ASP A 85 -8.03 -2.28 5.49
C ASP A 85 -8.26 -2.18 7.01
N VAL A 86 -7.18 -2.10 7.81
CA VAL A 86 -7.28 -1.85 9.25
C VAL A 86 -7.89 -0.48 9.50
N MET A 87 -7.43 0.57 8.82
CA MET A 87 -7.95 1.93 8.94
C MET A 87 -9.46 1.98 8.73
N ARG A 88 -9.95 1.45 7.60
CA ARG A 88 -11.39 1.40 7.29
C ARG A 88 -12.18 0.66 8.36
N THR A 89 -11.64 -0.45 8.86
CA THR A 89 -12.29 -1.25 9.90
C THR A 89 -12.41 -0.46 11.19
N GLN A 90 -11.34 0.20 11.63
CA GLN A 90 -11.35 0.94 12.90
C GLN A 90 -12.16 2.24 12.79
N GLN A 91 -12.07 2.97 11.67
CA GLN A 91 -12.91 4.14 11.41
C GLN A 91 -14.39 3.79 11.50
N LYS A 92 -14.80 2.70 10.83
CA LYS A 92 -16.18 2.22 10.94
C LYS A 92 -16.58 1.87 12.37
N ARG A 93 -15.71 1.19 13.14
CA ARG A 93 -16.00 0.86 14.56
C ARG A 93 -16.19 2.12 15.41
N ALA A 94 -15.37 3.15 15.19
CA ALA A 94 -15.50 4.42 15.90
C ALA A 94 -16.78 5.17 15.52
N ASP A 95 -17.13 5.19 14.22
CA ASP A 95 -18.36 5.81 13.72
C ASP A 95 -19.62 5.10 14.22
N ASP A 96 -19.62 3.76 14.24
CA ASP A 96 -20.71 2.95 14.78
C ASP A 96 -20.88 3.21 16.29
N ALA A 97 -19.78 3.33 17.05
CA ALA A 97 -19.82 3.66 18.47
C ALA A 97 -20.34 5.09 18.72
N LEU A 98 -19.94 6.06 17.90
CA LEU A 98 -20.46 7.43 17.96
C LEU A 98 -21.97 7.46 17.68
N SER A 99 -22.42 6.73 16.66
CA SER A 99 -23.83 6.61 16.30
C SER A 99 -24.65 5.94 17.40
N ALA A 100 -24.11 4.88 18.02
CA ALA A 100 -24.72 4.23 19.16
C ALA A 100 -24.82 5.17 20.36
N ALA A 101 -23.75 5.89 20.69
CA ALA A 101 -23.74 6.85 21.79
C ALA A 101 -24.75 7.98 21.60
N ALA A 102 -24.94 8.44 20.37
CA ALA A 102 -25.92 9.48 20.02
C ALA A 102 -27.38 9.01 20.13
N ALA A 103 -27.62 7.70 20.11
CA ALA A 103 -28.95 7.10 20.24
C ALA A 103 -29.34 6.77 21.69
N LEU A 104 -28.42 6.90 22.65
CA LEU A 104 -28.68 6.65 24.07
C LEU A 104 -29.43 7.82 24.73
N ASP A 105 -30.18 7.52 25.78
CA ASP A 105 -30.85 8.53 26.62
C ASP A 105 -29.82 9.43 27.31
N GLU A 106 -30.16 10.71 27.52
CA GLU A 106 -29.26 11.74 28.08
C GLU A 106 -28.72 11.41 29.47
N ASP A 107 -29.29 10.46 30.21
CA ASP A 107 -28.86 10.03 31.54
C ASP A 107 -28.13 8.67 31.55
N ASP A 108 -27.99 8.01 30.39
CA ASP A 108 -27.21 6.77 30.28
C ASP A 108 -25.69 7.04 30.18
N ASP A 109 -25.10 7.46 31.30
CA ASP A 109 -23.67 7.70 31.42
C ASP A 109 -22.85 6.41 31.25
N ALA A 110 -23.38 5.26 31.68
CA ALA A 110 -22.69 3.98 31.59
C ALA A 110 -22.55 3.53 30.12
N GLY A 111 -23.64 3.59 29.35
CA GLY A 111 -23.62 3.28 27.92
C GLY A 111 -22.72 4.25 27.14
N ARG A 112 -22.72 5.55 27.48
CA ARG A 112 -21.80 6.52 26.86
C ARG A 112 -20.33 6.22 27.14
N GLU A 113 -19.97 5.81 28.35
CA GLU A 113 -18.59 5.44 28.67
C GLU A 113 -18.16 4.14 27.97
N GLU A 114 -19.07 3.18 27.81
CA GLU A 114 -18.81 1.98 26.99
C GLU A 114 -18.51 2.32 25.53
N GLN A 115 -19.36 3.14 24.89
CA GLN A 115 -19.15 3.54 23.49
C GLN A 115 -17.85 4.34 23.31
N LYS A 116 -17.51 5.19 24.28
CA LYS A 116 -16.23 5.88 24.31
C LYS A 116 -15.05 4.90 24.37
N GLY A 117 -15.14 3.86 25.20
CA GLY A 117 -14.12 2.80 25.28
C GLY A 117 -13.94 2.05 23.95
N ILE A 118 -15.02 1.80 23.21
CA ILE A 118 -14.96 1.17 21.88
C ILE A 118 -14.22 2.07 20.87
N ALA A 119 -14.50 3.37 20.87
CA ALA A 119 -13.81 4.32 19.99
C ALA A 119 -12.32 4.46 20.35
N GLU A 120 -11.96 4.42 21.64
CA GLU A 120 -10.57 4.44 22.11
C GLU A 120 -9.80 3.15 21.80
N ASP A 121 -10.46 1.98 21.85
CA ASP A 121 -9.87 0.72 21.38
C ASP A 121 -9.64 0.78 19.86
N ALA A 122 -10.63 1.24 19.08
CA ALA A 122 -10.49 1.36 17.63
C ALA A 122 -9.28 2.23 17.25
N LYS A 123 -9.09 3.36 17.94
CA LYS A 123 -7.89 4.18 17.82
C LYS A 123 -6.61 3.39 18.09
N SER A 124 -6.57 2.68 19.21
CA SER A 124 -5.39 1.91 19.63
C SER A 124 -5.03 0.81 18.62
N GLN A 125 -6.04 0.14 18.04
CA GLN A 125 -5.84 -0.86 16.99
C GLN A 125 -5.33 -0.24 15.69
N LEU A 126 -5.78 0.97 15.34
CA LEU A 126 -5.26 1.69 14.18
C LEU A 126 -3.80 2.12 14.38
N GLU A 127 -3.46 2.68 15.54
CA GLU A 127 -2.09 3.08 15.88
C GLU A 127 -1.12 1.88 15.88
N ALA A 128 -1.57 0.69 16.27
CA ALA A 128 -0.75 -0.53 16.26
C ALA A 128 -0.48 -1.09 14.85
N ALA A 129 -1.22 -0.65 13.83
CA ALA A 129 -1.04 -1.09 12.45
C ALA A 129 -0.09 -0.19 11.64
N ALA A 130 0.26 0.99 12.17
CA ALA A 130 1.20 1.94 11.58
C ALA A 130 2.65 1.61 11.94
#